data_AF-A0A7K5X9G6-F1
#
_entry.id   AF-A0A7K5X9G6-F1
#
_cell.length_a   1.000
_cell.length_b   1.000
_cell.length_c   1.000
_cell.angle_alpha   90.00
_cell.angle_beta   90.00
_cell.angle_gamma   90.00
#
_symmetry.space_group_name_H-M   'P 1'
#
loop_
_entity.id
_entity.type
_entity.pdbx_description
1 polymer ?
#
loop_
_entity_poly.entity_id
_entity_poly.type
_entity_poly.pdbx_seq_one_letter_code
_entity_poly.pdbx_strand_id
1 'polypeptide(L)'
;MAAGPPPTAAQAYRPNRFVSLPAELDPETYDLSPEKRRAEAERLAIRARLKRQYQLQLNNPNPPAIIEDPALIRWAYARSQNVYPTFRPTPKTSFLGAVFAIGPILFWAAVFKADRNRKEKLIQEGKYKRPFSVF
;
A
#
# COMPACT_ATOMS: atom_id res chain seq x y z
N MET A 1 6.37 26.76 -41.38
CA MET A 1 5.77 26.51 -40.04
C MET A 1 6.89 26.00 -39.15
N ALA A 2 7.53 26.88 -38.35
CA ALA A 2 8.59 26.44 -37.44
C ALA A 2 7.94 25.67 -36.28
N ALA A 3 8.38 24.44 -36.05
CA ALA A 3 7.97 23.67 -34.87
C ALA A 3 8.36 24.46 -33.61
N GLY A 4 7.45 24.58 -32.65
CA GLY A 4 7.71 25.26 -31.38
C GLY A 4 8.86 24.61 -30.61
N PRO A 5 9.35 25.26 -29.53
CA PRO A 5 10.45 24.73 -28.73
C PRO A 5 10.11 23.32 -28.19
N PRO A 6 11.10 22.41 -28.10
CA PRO A 6 10.88 21.06 -27.59
C PRO A 6 10.36 21.11 -26.15
N PRO A 7 9.49 20.16 -25.75
CA PRO A 7 8.98 20.10 -24.39
C PRO A 7 10.12 19.92 -23.38
N THR A 8 10.01 20.56 -22.22
CA THR A 8 11.01 20.45 -21.16
C THR A 8 11.04 19.04 -20.56
N ALA A 9 12.18 18.62 -20.00
CA ALA A 9 12.33 17.27 -19.42
C ALA A 9 11.29 16.96 -18.34
N ALA A 10 10.87 17.97 -17.57
CA ALA A 10 9.80 17.85 -16.57
C ALA A 10 8.41 17.58 -17.20
N GLN A 11 8.13 18.16 -18.38
CA GLN A 11 6.89 17.90 -19.12
C GLN A 11 6.91 16.55 -19.85
N ALA A 12 8.11 16.10 -20.26
CA ALA A 12 8.30 14.80 -20.88
C ALA A 12 8.19 13.65 -19.85
N TYR A 13 8.59 13.89 -18.61
CA TYR A 13 8.54 12.90 -17.54
C TYR A 13 7.10 12.67 -17.06
N ARG A 14 6.65 11.41 -17.11
CA ARG A 14 5.31 11.01 -16.65
C ARG A 14 5.42 10.17 -15.38
N PRO A 15 5.17 10.75 -14.19
CA PRO A 15 5.18 9.98 -12.96
C PRO A 15 4.04 8.96 -12.96
N ASN A 16 4.25 7.84 -12.26
CA ASN A 16 3.24 6.81 -12.05
C ASN A 16 3.11 6.53 -10.54
N ARG A 17 2.06 5.82 -10.14
CA ARG A 17 1.82 5.38 -8.75
C ARG A 17 3.04 4.67 -8.13
N PHE A 18 3.84 3.99 -8.94
CA PHE A 18 5.02 3.25 -8.49
C PHE A 18 6.33 4.01 -8.67
N VAL A 19 6.33 5.10 -9.45
CA VAL A 19 7.53 5.87 -9.77
C VAL A 19 7.20 7.36 -9.64
N SER A 20 7.63 7.96 -8.54
CA SER A 20 7.40 9.37 -8.23
C SER A 20 8.22 10.30 -9.12
N LEU A 21 7.75 11.55 -9.25
CA LEU A 21 8.51 12.63 -9.89
C LEU A 21 9.84 12.85 -9.14
N PRO A 22 10.99 12.87 -9.84
CA PRO A 22 12.26 13.27 -9.24
C PRO A 22 12.16 14.71 -8.69
N ALA A 23 12.77 14.96 -7.53
CA ALA A 23 12.72 16.27 -6.89
C ALA A 23 13.28 17.40 -7.79
N GLU A 24 14.27 17.10 -8.64
CA GLU A 24 14.86 18.05 -9.59
C GLU A 24 13.90 18.46 -10.71
N LEU A 25 12.93 17.61 -11.05
CA LEU A 25 11.93 17.88 -12.08
C LEU A 25 10.65 18.49 -11.50
N ASP A 26 10.49 18.46 -10.17
CA ASP A 26 9.36 19.05 -9.48
C ASP A 26 9.50 20.59 -9.49
N PRO A 27 8.59 21.32 -10.19
CA PRO A 27 8.63 22.77 -10.21
C PRO A 27 8.55 23.37 -8.82
N GLU A 28 7.84 22.70 -7.89
CA GLU A 28 7.69 23.19 -6.53
C GLU A 28 9.06 23.31 -5.84
N THR A 29 10.03 22.43 -6.11
CA THR A 29 11.34 22.43 -5.45
C THR A 29 12.05 23.79 -5.52
N TYR A 30 11.81 24.55 -6.59
CA TYR A 30 12.44 25.85 -6.81
C TYR A 30 11.62 27.03 -6.31
N ASP A 31 10.48 26.80 -5.67
CA ASP A 31 9.65 27.86 -5.11
C ASP A 31 10.35 28.59 -3.95
N LEU A 32 10.67 29.86 -4.15
CA LEU A 32 11.30 30.71 -3.15
C LEU A 32 10.30 31.56 -2.34
N SER A 33 9.02 31.16 -2.35
CA SER A 33 7.98 31.90 -1.66
C SER A 33 8.25 31.99 -0.14
N PRO A 34 7.94 33.12 0.51
CA PRO A 34 8.21 33.30 1.93
C PRO A 34 7.43 32.30 2.79
N GLU A 35 6.23 31.90 2.36
CA GLU A 35 5.40 30.91 3.06
C GLU A 35 6.04 29.53 3.05
N LYS A 36 6.59 29.09 1.91
CA LYS A 36 7.27 27.80 1.80
C LYS A 36 8.51 27.74 2.69
N ARG A 37 9.32 28.81 2.70
CA ARG A 37 10.48 28.93 3.59
C ARG A 37 10.10 28.82 5.07
N ARG A 38 8.98 29.45 5.47
CA ARG A 38 8.45 29.34 6.85
C ARG A 38 8.05 27.89 7.16
N ALA A 39 7.29 27.24 6.28
CA ALA A 39 6.89 25.86 6.46
C ALA A 39 8.08 24.89 6.53
N GLU A 40 9.11 25.11 5.71
CA GLU A 40 10.36 24.33 5.75
C GLU A 40 11.14 24.54 7.05
N ALA A 41 11.24 25.78 7.52
CA ALA A 41 11.88 26.11 8.79
C ALA A 41 11.14 25.46 9.98
N GLU A 42 9.80 25.48 9.97
CA GLU A 42 8.98 24.82 10.99
C GLU A 42 9.16 23.29 10.96
N ARG A 43 9.12 22.68 9.77
CA ARG A 43 9.38 21.24 9.60
C ARG A 43 10.78 20.86 10.08
N LEU A 44 11.79 21.68 9.78
CA LEU A 44 13.17 21.47 10.22
C LEU A 44 13.28 21.63 11.75
N ALA A 45 12.61 22.61 12.35
CA ALA A 45 12.59 22.80 13.79
C ALA A 45 11.98 21.58 14.51
N ILE A 46 10.87 21.05 14.00
CA ILE A 46 10.25 19.82 14.52
C ILE A 46 11.21 18.64 14.38
N ARG A 47 11.82 18.45 13.20
CA ARG A 47 12.79 17.37 12.95
C ARG A 47 13.99 17.46 13.90
N ALA A 48 14.55 18.65 14.09
CA ALA A 48 15.68 18.89 14.96
C ALA A 48 15.33 18.60 16.43
N ARG A 49 14.14 19.03 16.88
CA ARG A 49 13.63 18.74 18.23
C ARG A 49 13.50 17.24 18.47
N LEU A 50 12.87 16.50 17.55
CA LEU A 50 12.69 15.05 17.67
C LEU A 50 14.04 14.31 17.65
N LYS A 51 14.95 14.71 16.76
CA LYS A 51 16.31 14.14 16.68
C LYS A 51 17.07 14.35 17.99
N ARG A 52 17.02 15.57 18.56
CA ARG A 52 17.66 15.87 19.85
C ARG A 52 17.11 15.01 20.97
N GLN A 53 15.79 14.86 21.06
CA GLN A 53 15.15 14.00 22.07
C GLN A 53 15.65 12.56 21.99
N TYR A 54 15.68 11.99 20.79
CA TYR A 54 16.17 10.64 20.57
C TYR A 54 17.66 10.50 20.93
N GLN A 55 18.50 11.45 20.51
CA GLN A 55 19.93 11.44 20.82
C GLN A 55 20.22 11.53 22.32
N LEU A 56 19.43 12.30 23.08
CA LEU A 56 19.57 12.38 24.54
C LEU A 56 19.27 11.04 25.23
N GLN A 57 18.29 10.28 24.73
CA GLN A 57 17.97 8.95 25.26
C GLN A 57 19.02 7.91 24.86
N LEU A 58 19.50 7.97 23.62
CA LEU A 58 20.50 7.05 23.09
C LEU A 58 21.86 7.23 23.77
N ASN A 59 22.27 8.47 24.03
CA ASN A 59 23.56 8.79 24.64
C ASN A 59 23.53 8.81 26.18
N ASN A 60 22.43 8.38 26.81
CA ASN A 60 22.34 8.28 28.26
C ASN A 60 23.26 7.15 28.76
N PRO A 61 24.15 7.37 29.76
CA PRO A 61 25.01 6.33 30.32
C PRO A 61 24.24 5.13 30.90
N ASN A 62 22.96 5.30 31.25
CA ASN A 62 22.07 4.22 31.65
C ASN A 62 20.83 4.21 30.74
N PRO A 63 20.92 3.64 29.52
CA PRO A 63 19.82 3.65 28.58
C PRO A 63 18.75 2.61 28.97
N PRO A 64 17.47 2.87 28.67
CA PRO A 64 16.46 1.82 28.76
C PRO A 64 16.76 0.70 27.77
N ALA A 65 16.30 -0.52 28.06
CA ALA A 65 16.50 -1.68 27.19
C ALA A 65 15.97 -1.47 25.75
N ILE A 66 14.89 -0.69 25.61
CA ILE A 66 14.30 -0.29 24.34
C ILE A 66 13.93 1.18 24.41
N ILE A 67 14.32 1.94 23.39
CA ILE A 67 13.87 3.33 23.22
C ILE A 67 12.52 3.30 22.51
N GLU A 68 11.46 3.63 23.24
CA GLU A 68 10.11 3.65 22.68
C GLU A 68 9.92 4.81 21.68
N ASP A 69 9.54 4.48 20.45
CA ASP A 69 9.12 5.48 19.47
C ASP A 69 7.58 5.63 19.49
N PRO A 70 7.06 6.77 20.00
CA PRO A 70 5.62 7.00 20.02
C PRO A 70 5.01 7.08 18.61
N ALA A 71 5.79 7.37 17.56
CA ALA A 71 5.31 7.33 16.19
C ALA A 71 5.03 5.88 15.74
N LEU A 72 5.91 4.93 16.07
CA LEU A 72 5.71 3.51 15.78
C LEU A 72 4.52 2.93 16.55
N ILE A 73 4.39 3.28 17.84
CA ILE A 73 3.26 2.83 18.66
C ILE A 73 1.93 3.33 18.08
N ARG A 74 1.85 4.62 17.71
CA ARG A 74 0.65 5.18 17.07
C ARG A 74 0.37 4.55 15.71
N TRP A 75 1.41 4.25 14.91
CA TRP A 75 1.25 3.55 13.64
C TRP A 75 0.68 2.13 13.85
N ALA A 76 1.23 1.37 14.81
CA ALA A 76 0.75 0.04 15.15
C ALA A 76 -0.70 0.06 15.67
N TYR A 77 -1.04 1.03 16.53
CA TYR A 77 -2.39 1.26 17.02
C TYR A 77 -3.37 1.55 15.87
N ALA A 78 -2.99 2.45 14.95
CA ALA A 78 -3.82 2.82 13.81
C ALA A 78 -4.13 1.62 12.90
N ARG A 79 -3.19 0.68 12.78
CA ARG A 79 -3.32 -0.51 11.92
C ARG A 79 -4.07 -1.66 12.57
N SER A 80 -4.06 -1.77 13.90
CA SER A 80 -4.65 -2.89 14.63
C SER A 80 -5.96 -2.52 15.32
N GLN A 81 -5.93 -1.53 16.21
CA GLN A 81 -7.03 -1.21 17.12
C GLN A 81 -7.98 -0.17 16.54
N ASN A 82 -7.49 0.76 15.71
CA ASN A 82 -8.32 1.86 15.18
C ASN A 82 -9.13 1.51 13.92
N VAL A 83 -9.04 0.28 13.41
CA VAL A 83 -9.69 -0.09 12.13
C VAL A 83 -11.20 -0.18 12.27
N TYR A 84 -11.71 -0.91 13.26
CA TYR A 84 -13.14 -1.10 13.45
C TYR A 84 -13.86 0.14 14.03
N PRO A 85 -13.30 0.87 15.02
CA PRO A 85 -13.95 2.07 15.54
C PRO A 85 -14.17 3.17 14.50
N THR A 86 -13.32 3.25 13.48
CA THR A 86 -13.44 4.24 12.39
C THR A 86 -14.16 3.71 11.16
N PHE A 87 -14.55 2.44 11.14
CA PHE A 87 -15.27 1.84 10.03
C PHE A 87 -16.71 2.34 9.97
N ARG A 88 -17.15 2.70 8.76
CA ARG A 88 -18.55 3.09 8.49
C ARG A 88 -19.13 2.18 7.40
N PRO A 89 -20.27 1.52 7.64
CA PRO A 89 -20.92 0.71 6.62
C PRO A 89 -21.54 1.64 5.55
N THR A 90 -20.77 1.89 4.49
CA THR A 90 -21.21 2.65 3.30
C THR A 90 -21.52 1.71 2.14
N PRO A 91 -22.32 2.11 1.14
CA PRO A 91 -22.56 1.28 -0.05
C PRO A 91 -21.29 0.82 -0.74
N LYS A 92 -20.27 1.71 -0.86
CA LYS A 92 -18.96 1.38 -1.44
C LYS A 92 -18.22 0.30 -0.65
N THR A 93 -18.15 0.45 0.68
CA THR A 93 -17.43 -0.51 1.54
C THR A 93 -18.14 -1.85 1.60
N SER A 94 -19.47 -1.86 1.67
CA SER A 94 -20.27 -3.08 1.69
C SER A 94 -20.16 -3.83 0.37
N PHE A 95 -20.23 -3.13 -0.77
CA PHE A 95 -20.03 -3.74 -2.08
C PHE A 95 -18.63 -4.35 -2.22
N LEU A 96 -17.59 -3.59 -1.86
CA LEU A 96 -16.21 -4.07 -1.94
C LEU A 96 -15.98 -5.29 -1.03
N GLY A 97 -16.55 -5.26 0.18
CA GLY A 97 -16.54 -6.38 1.12
C GLY A 97 -17.22 -7.63 0.54
N ALA A 98 -18.42 -7.48 -0.03
CA ALA A 98 -19.16 -8.60 -0.64
C ALA A 98 -18.40 -9.20 -1.83
N VAL A 99 -17.87 -8.36 -2.72
CA VAL A 99 -17.09 -8.81 -3.88
C VAL A 99 -15.86 -9.59 -3.46
N PHE A 100 -15.08 -9.09 -2.50
CA PHE A 100 -13.84 -9.76 -2.08
C PHE A 100 -14.05 -10.92 -1.11
N ALA A 101 -15.13 -10.94 -0.33
CA ALA A 101 -15.43 -12.04 0.58
C ALA A 101 -16.17 -13.19 -0.13
N ILE A 102 -17.21 -12.88 -0.90
CA ILE A 102 -18.09 -13.88 -1.52
C ILE A 102 -17.61 -14.26 -2.92
N GLY A 103 -17.05 -13.30 -3.68
CA GLY A 103 -16.61 -13.52 -5.06
C GLY A 103 -15.64 -14.69 -5.22
N PRO A 104 -14.54 -14.77 -4.46
CA PRO A 104 -13.60 -15.90 -4.55
C PRO A 104 -14.25 -17.25 -4.20
N ILE A 105 -15.18 -17.27 -3.23
CA ILE A 105 -15.88 -18.49 -2.82
C ILE A 105 -16.74 -19.02 -3.97
N LEU A 106 -17.57 -18.16 -4.58
CA LEU A 106 -18.41 -18.54 -5.71
C LEU A 106 -17.58 -18.93 -6.93
N PHE A 107 -16.50 -18.20 -7.20
CA PHE A 107 -15.57 -18.51 -8.28
C PHE A 107 -14.99 -19.92 -8.13
N TRP A 108 -14.42 -20.24 -6.98
CA TRP A 108 -13.84 -21.57 -6.75
C TRP A 108 -14.88 -22.68 -6.69
N ALA A 109 -16.06 -22.42 -6.12
CA ALA A 109 -17.16 -23.36 -6.15
C ALA A 109 -17.54 -23.75 -7.58
N ALA A 110 -17.64 -22.77 -8.49
CA ALA A 110 -17.95 -23.02 -9.90
C ALA A 110 -16.82 -23.79 -10.61
N VAL A 111 -15.55 -23.40 -10.39
CA VAL A 111 -14.38 -24.08 -10.97
C VAL A 111 -14.32 -25.54 -10.53
N PHE A 112 -14.42 -25.81 -9.23
CA PHE A 112 -14.41 -27.17 -8.70
C PHE A 112 -15.63 -27.97 -9.12
N LYS A 113 -16.81 -27.35 -9.22
CA LYS A 113 -18.01 -28.04 -9.70
C LYS A 113 -17.87 -28.47 -11.16
N ALA A 114 -17.35 -27.59 -12.01
CA ALA A 114 -17.11 -27.90 -13.42
C ALA A 114 -16.08 -29.02 -13.60
N ASP A 115 -14.97 -28.97 -12.87
CA ASP A 115 -13.93 -30.00 -12.93
C ASP A 115 -14.46 -31.36 -12.44
N ARG A 116 -15.15 -31.40 -11.31
CA ARG A 116 -15.75 -32.62 -10.76
C ARG A 116 -16.77 -33.23 -11.71
N ASN A 117 -17.69 -32.43 -12.24
CA ASN A 117 -18.69 -32.90 -13.19
C ASN A 117 -18.04 -33.47 -14.47
N ARG A 118 -17.00 -32.81 -14.98
CA ARG A 118 -16.23 -33.30 -16.14
C ARG A 118 -15.56 -34.63 -15.83
N LYS A 119 -14.89 -34.74 -14.68
CA LYS A 119 -14.21 -35.96 -14.24
C LYS A 119 -15.19 -37.12 -14.05
N GLU A 120 -16.31 -36.88 -13.38
CA GLU A 120 -17.38 -37.87 -13.19
C GLU A 120 -17.94 -38.37 -14.51
N LYS A 121 -18.20 -37.46 -15.47
CA LYS A 121 -18.64 -37.83 -16.83
C LYS A 121 -17.62 -38.71 -17.56
N LEU A 122 -16.33 -38.37 -17.50
CA LEU A 122 -15.28 -39.19 -18.12
C LEU A 122 -15.14 -40.57 -17.46
N ILE A 123 -15.41 -40.69 -16.15
CA ILE A 123 -15.41 -41.97 -15.44
C ILE A 123 -16.59 -42.83 -15.93
N GLN A 124 -17.80 -42.24 -16.03
CA GLN A 124 -18.99 -42.94 -16.51
C GLN A 124 -18.85 -43.42 -17.96
N GLU A 125 -18.21 -42.63 -18.82
CA GLU A 125 -17.93 -42.99 -20.22
C GLU A 125 -16.77 -43.98 -20.37
N GLY A 126 -16.10 -44.37 -19.27
CA GLY A 126 -14.91 -45.24 -19.30
C GLY A 126 -13.66 -44.61 -19.93
N LYS A 127 -13.70 -43.31 -20.26
CA LYS A 127 -12.61 -42.58 -20.92
C LYS A 127 -11.57 -42.04 -19.93
N TYR A 128 -11.89 -42.03 -18.64
CA TYR A 128 -10.99 -41.52 -17.61
C TYR A 128 -9.91 -42.53 -17.25
N LYS A 129 -8.66 -42.24 -17.63
CA LYS A 129 -7.50 -43.06 -17.24
C LYS A 129 -7.17 -42.87 -15.75
N ARG A 130 -7.32 -43.93 -14.95
CA ARG A 130 -6.87 -43.98 -13.54
C ARG A 130 -5.53 -44.72 -13.48
N PRO A 131 -4.39 -44.02 -13.33
CA PRO A 131 -3.07 -44.68 -13.32
C PRO A 131 -2.86 -45.57 -12.08
N PHE A 132 -3.55 -45.30 -10.97
CA PHE A 132 -3.56 -46.15 -9.78
C PHE A 132 -4.97 -46.18 -9.19
N SER A 133 -5.71 -47.29 -9.32
CA SER A 133 -6.84 -47.59 -8.43
C SER A 133 -6.39 -48.67 -7.45
N VAL A 134 -6.51 -48.40 -6.15
CA VAL A 134 -6.15 -49.36 -5.09
C VAL A 134 -7.36 -50.23 -4.70
N PHE A 135 -8.26 -50.42 -5.65
CA PHE A 135 -9.28 -51.46 -5.68
C PHE A 135 -9.24 -52.05 -7.08
#